data_AF-A0A183ESN5-F1
#
_entry.id   AF-A0A183ESN5-F1
#
_cell.length_a   1.000
_cell.length_b   1.000
_cell.length_c   1.000
_cell.angle_alpha   90.00
_cell.angle_beta   90.00
_cell.angle_gamma   90.00
#
_symmetry.space_group_name_H-M   'P 1'
#
loop_
_entity.id
_entity.type
_entity.pdbx_description
1 polymer ?
#
loop_
_entity_poly.entity_id
_entity_poly.type
_entity_poly.pdbx_seq_one_letter_code
_entity_poly.pdbx_strand_id
1 'polypeptide(L)'
;MVRNFQDGDFIYYCKINHGRCQKICVGCHFKDKLLYDGDRYHKDNTVFMCEVRPDKYGHKPVGCVVHDENGETVERIVGCTWLVYIFKNN
;
A
#
# COMPACT_ATOMS: atom_id res chain seq x y z
N MET A 1 2.10 -18.91 -17.64
CA MET A 1 2.51 -19.71 -16.47
C MET A 1 2.80 -18.74 -15.34
N VAL A 2 1.96 -18.72 -14.30
CA VAL A 2 2.04 -17.76 -13.19
C VAL A 2 3.32 -18.06 -12.40
N ARG A 3 4.35 -17.22 -12.53
CA ARG A 3 5.65 -17.41 -11.84
C ARG A 3 5.76 -16.65 -10.52
N ASN A 4 4.64 -16.09 -10.06
CA ASN A 4 4.59 -15.39 -8.78
C ASN A 4 3.98 -16.32 -7.74
N PHE A 5 4.55 -16.34 -6.54
CA PHE A 5 4.04 -17.13 -5.41
C PHE A 5 3.90 -16.24 -4.18
N GLN A 6 2.85 -16.48 -3.41
CA GLN A 6 2.65 -15.80 -2.14
C GLN A 6 3.51 -16.46 -1.06
N ASP A 7 4.11 -15.64 -0.21
CA ASP A 7 4.73 -16.08 1.04
C ASP A 7 4.46 -15.03 2.11
N GLY A 8 3.62 -15.38 3.08
CA GLY A 8 3.07 -14.44 4.07
C GLY A 8 2.25 -13.33 3.41
N ASP A 9 2.58 -12.09 3.78
CA ASP A 9 1.91 -10.87 3.32
C ASP A 9 2.52 -10.29 2.03
N PHE A 10 3.32 -11.08 1.30
CA PHE A 10 4.06 -10.62 0.11
C PHE A 10 3.99 -11.61 -1.05
N ILE A 11 4.27 -11.09 -2.24
CA ILE A 11 4.30 -11.83 -3.49
C ILE A 11 5.73 -11.84 -4.00
N TYR A 12 6.22 -13.01 -4.40
CA TYR A 12 7.59 -13.19 -4.83
C TYR A 12 7.68 -13.81 -6.22
N TYR A 13 8.80 -13.53 -6.89
CA TYR A 13 9.23 -14.14 -8.14
C TYR A 13 10.67 -14.67 -7.96
N CYS A 14 10.95 -15.94 -8.33
CA CYS A 14 12.35 -16.38 -8.44
C CYS A 14 12.91 -15.96 -9.81
N LYS A 15 14.06 -15.29 -9.78
CA LYS A 15 14.85 -14.99 -10.98
C LYS A 15 16.24 -15.59 -10.85
N ILE A 16 16.82 -16.01 -11.97
CA ILE A 16 18.25 -16.34 -12.03
C ILE A 16 19.01 -15.02 -12.23
N ASN A 17 19.98 -14.77 -11.36
CA ASN A 17 20.88 -13.64 -11.46
C ASN A 17 22.32 -14.14 -11.25
N HIS A 18 23.16 -14.01 -12.28
CA HIS A 18 24.56 -14.49 -12.27
C HIS A 18 24.69 -15.95 -11.80
N GLY A 19 23.81 -16.83 -12.30
CA GLY A 19 23.81 -18.26 -11.98
C GLY A 19 23.21 -18.63 -10.60
N ARG A 20 22.70 -17.67 -9.83
CA ARG A 20 22.03 -17.92 -8.53
C ARG A 20 20.52 -17.64 -8.64
N CYS A 21 19.65 -18.49 -8.07
CA CYS A 21 18.24 -18.11 -7.88
C CYS A 21 18.17 -17.06 -6.77
N GLN A 22 17.46 -15.98 -7.05
CA GLN A 22 17.13 -14.93 -6.10
C GLN A 22 15.62 -14.87 -5.96
N LYS A 23 15.15 -14.84 -4.72
CA LYS A 23 13.76 -14.58 -4.37
C LYS A 23 13.55 -13.06 -4.32
N ILE A 24 12.76 -12.53 -5.24
CA ILE A 24 12.52 -11.09 -5.37
C ILE A 24 11.09 -10.79 -4.97
N CYS A 25 10.90 -9.88 -4.02
CA CYS A 25 9.58 -9.35 -3.69
C CYS A 25 9.09 -8.50 -4.86
N VAL A 26 7.87 -8.75 -5.33
CA VAL A 26 7.26 -8.05 -6.47
C VAL A 26 5.93 -7.40 -6.11
N GLY A 27 5.46 -7.56 -4.88
CA GLY A 27 4.22 -6.98 -4.41
C GLY A 27 3.86 -7.44 -3.00
N CYS A 28 2.72 -6.97 -2.56
CA CYS A 28 2.13 -7.27 -1.26
C CYS A 28 0.84 -8.06 -1.43
N HIS A 29 0.46 -8.82 -0.42
CA HIS A 29 -0.81 -9.52 -0.36
C HIS A 29 -1.62 -9.00 0.84
N PHE A 30 -2.90 -8.68 0.62
CA PHE A 30 -3.82 -8.26 1.67
C PHE A 30 -5.25 -8.70 1.38
N LYS A 31 -5.84 -9.53 2.26
CA LYS A 31 -7.25 -10.01 2.17
C LYS A 31 -7.65 -10.42 0.74
N ASP A 32 -6.90 -11.34 0.15
CA ASP A 32 -7.10 -11.89 -1.20
C ASP A 32 -6.78 -10.95 -2.36
N LYS A 33 -6.26 -9.75 -2.08
CA LYS A 33 -5.78 -8.82 -3.11
C LYS A 33 -4.27 -8.90 -3.26
N LEU A 34 -3.84 -8.99 -4.50
CA LEU A 34 -2.45 -8.74 -4.91
C LEU A 34 -2.29 -7.25 -5.15
N LEU A 35 -1.30 -6.64 -4.49
CA LEU A 35 -1.00 -5.22 -4.57
C LEU A 35 0.42 -5.05 -5.13
N TYR A 36 0.59 -4.21 -6.13
CA TYR A 36 1.88 -3.84 -6.67
C TYR A 36 2.41 -2.57 -5.99
N ASP A 37 3.66 -2.21 -6.26
CA ASP A 37 4.26 -1.01 -5.69
C ASP A 37 3.41 0.24 -5.97
N GLY A 38 3.08 0.98 -4.91
CA GLY A 38 2.23 2.16 -4.97
C GLY A 38 0.73 1.89 -4.76
N ASP A 39 0.27 0.64 -4.89
CA ASP A 39 -1.13 0.31 -4.62
C ASP A 39 -1.48 0.52 -3.15
N ARG A 40 -2.68 1.06 -2.91
CA ARG A 40 -3.14 1.46 -1.57
C ARG A 40 -4.33 0.63 -1.12
N TYR A 41 -4.44 0.45 0.19
CA TYR A 41 -5.58 -0.21 0.81
C TYR A 41 -5.86 0.34 2.20
N HIS A 42 -7.10 0.18 2.64
CA HIS A 42 -7.52 0.55 3.99
C HIS A 42 -7.46 -0.66 4.90
N LYS A 43 -6.94 -0.44 6.11
CA LYS A 43 -7.05 -1.36 7.23
C LYS A 43 -7.34 -0.52 8.46
N ASP A 44 -8.51 -0.75 9.04
CA ASP A 44 -9.04 0.05 10.15
C ASP A 44 -9.06 1.54 9.75
N ASN A 45 -8.53 2.44 10.58
CA ASN A 45 -8.45 3.87 10.29
C ASN A 45 -7.11 4.29 9.64
N THR A 46 -6.41 3.36 8.99
CA THR A 46 -5.11 3.61 8.37
C THR A 46 -5.12 3.24 6.90
N VAL A 47 -4.52 4.10 6.09
CA VAL A 47 -4.24 3.81 4.69
C VAL A 47 -2.80 3.32 4.57
N PHE A 48 -2.66 2.11 4.07
CA PHE A 48 -1.38 1.50 3.75
C PHE A 48 -1.13 1.57 2.25
N MET A 49 0.14 1.54 1.88
CA MET A 49 0.63 1.44 0.51
C MET A 49 1.62 0.30 0.44
N CYS A 50 1.52 -0.54 -0.59
CA CYS A 50 2.57 -1.51 -0.86
C CYS A 50 3.83 -0.75 -1.31
N GLU A 51 4.94 -0.92 -0.59
CA GLU A 51 6.25 -0.39 -0.97
C GLU A 51 7.12 -1.57 -1.38
N VAL A 52 7.63 -1.55 -2.62
CA VAL A 52 8.63 -2.50 -3.12
C VAL A 52 9.81 -1.72 -3.67
N ARG A 53 10.96 -1.84 -3.01
CA ARG A 53 12.24 -1.25 -3.39
C ARG A 53 13.30 -2.36 -3.49
N PRO A 54 14.45 -2.12 -4.13
CA PRO A 54 15.51 -3.12 -4.25
C PRO A 54 16.04 -3.63 -2.90
N ASP A 55 16.03 -2.78 -1.87
CA ASP A 55 16.60 -2.99 -0.54
C ASP A 55 15.56 -3.24 0.56
N LYS A 56 14.32 -2.79 0.35
CA LYS A 56 13.23 -2.91 1.32
C LYS A 56 11.88 -3.14 0.65
N TYR A 57 10.99 -3.81 1.35
CA TYR A 57 9.58 -3.91 0.97
C TYR A 57 8.70 -3.96 2.22
N GLY A 58 7.45 -3.54 2.10
CA GLY A 58 6.54 -3.52 3.23
C GLY A 58 5.18 -2.89 2.95
N HIS A 59 4.28 -3.05 3.92
CA HIS A 59 3.00 -2.34 3.98
C HIS A 59 3.23 -1.02 4.70
N LYS A 60 3.48 0.04 3.95
CA LYS A 60 3.85 1.35 4.48
C LYS A 60 2.60 2.14 4.86
N PRO A 61 2.44 2.61 6.11
CA PRO A 61 1.38 3.55 6.44
C PRO A 61 1.64 4.88 5.72
N VAL A 62 0.67 5.36 4.97
CA VAL A 62 0.76 6.61 4.21
C VAL A 62 -0.32 7.62 4.56
N GLY A 63 -1.32 7.25 5.36
CA GLY A 63 -2.38 8.15 5.77
C GLY A 63 -3.31 7.55 6.81
N CYS A 64 -4.22 8.38 7.31
CA CYS A 64 -5.33 7.95 8.14
C CYS A 64 -6.65 8.11 7.39
N VAL A 65 -7.63 7.29 7.76
CA VAL A 65 -9.00 7.42 7.30
C VAL A 65 -9.78 8.20 8.38
N VAL A 66 -10.41 9.29 7.98
CA VAL A 66 -11.22 10.16 8.85
C VAL A 66 -12.64 10.20 8.29
N HIS A 67 -13.63 10.20 9.18
CA HIS A 67 -15.02 10.40 8.79
C HIS A 67 -15.40 11.84 9.09
N ASP A 68 -15.96 12.54 8.10
CA ASP A 68 -16.45 13.91 8.30
C ASP A 68 -17.81 13.92 9.03
N GLU A 69 -18.34 15.12 9.28
CA GLU A 69 -19.64 15.31 9.96
C GLU A 69 -20.82 14.75 9.14
N ASN A 70 -20.65 14.55 7.83
CA ASN A 70 -21.63 13.95 6.93
C ASN A 70 -21.49 12.42 6.81
N GLY A 71 -20.49 11.83 7.45
CA GLY A 71 -20.15 10.42 7.35
C GLY A 71 -19.33 10.04 6.11
N GLU A 72 -18.86 11.02 5.33
CA GLU A 72 -17.96 10.78 4.20
C GLU A 72 -16.57 10.39 4.67
N THR A 73 -15.98 9.44 3.94
CA THR A 73 -14.64 8.93 4.22
C THR A 73 -13.59 9.79 3.53
N VAL A 74 -12.73 10.44 4.31
CA VAL A 74 -11.65 11.30 3.84
C VAL A 74 -10.31 10.70 4.24
N GLU A 75 -9.45 10.47 3.26
CA GLU A 75 -8.06 10.09 3.53
C GLU A 75 -7.20 11.33 3.84
N ARG A 76 -6.47 11.28 4.95
CA ARG A 76 -5.47 12.29 5.32
C ARG A 76 -4.08 11.68 5.16
N ILE A 77 -3.44 11.97 4.03
CA ILE A 77 -2.08 11.54 3.69
C ILE A 77 -1.04 12.20 4.62
N VAL A 78 -0.10 11.39 5.11
CA VAL A 78 1.05 11.83 5.91
C VAL A 78 1.98 12.67 5.05
N GLY A 79 2.46 13.80 5.60
CA GLY A 79 3.37 14.72 4.91
C GLY A 79 2.68 15.80 4.06
N CYS A 80 1.35 15.83 4.05
CA CYS A 80 0.57 16.91 3.44
C CYS A 80 0.12 17.93 4.51
N THR A 81 0.18 19.21 4.18
CA THR A 81 -0.45 20.28 4.96
C THR A 81 -1.90 20.42 4.55
N TRP A 82 -2.83 20.08 5.43
CA TRP A 82 -4.27 20.13 5.14
C TRP A 82 -4.84 21.49 5.56
N LEU A 83 -5.20 22.32 4.59
CA LEU A 83 -5.93 23.56 4.84
C LEU A 83 -7.43 23.26 4.88
N VAL A 84 -8.09 23.59 5.99
CA VAL A 84 -9.54 23.48 6.12
C VAL A 84 -10.16 24.73 5.51
N TYR A 85 -10.64 24.62 4.26
CA TYR A 85 -11.53 25.63 3.70
C TYR A 85 -12.94 25.31 4.19
N ILE A 86 -13.39 26.01 5.23
CA ILE A 86 -14.79 26.00 5.62
C ILE A 86 -15.56 26.72 4.51
N PHE A 87 -16.15 25.98 3.57
CA PHE A 87 -17.21 26.52 2.73
C PHE A 87 -18.42 26.78 3.63
N LYS A 88 -18.48 27.95 4.26
CA LYS A 88 -19.74 28.47 4.78
C LYS A 88 -20.61 28.81 3.57
N ASN A 89 -21.46 27.87 3.15
CA ASN A 89 -22.57 28.22 2.28
C ASN A 89 -23.47 29.20 3.05
N ASN A 90 -23.59 30.40 2.50
CA ASN A 90 -24.50 31.45 2.91
C ASN A 90 -25.87 31.21 2.27
#